data_AF-A0A7C5Y4E9-F1
#
_entry.id   AF-A0A7C5Y4E9-F1
#
_cell.length_a   1.000
_cell.length_b   1.000
_cell.length_c   1.000
_cell.angle_alpha   90.00
_cell.angle_beta   90.00
_cell.angle_gamma   90.00
#
_symmetry.space_group_name_H-M   'P 1'
#
loop_
_entity.id
_entity.type
_entity.pdbx_description
1 polymer ?
#
loop_
_entity_poly.entity_id
_entity_poly.type
_entity_poly.pdbx_seq_one_letter_code
_entity_poly.pdbx_strand_id
1 'polypeptide(L)' 'GNLEFGRKLLIDVANKLISKGAELIILGCTEVSVVIRSGDLKVPVVDPLQVLAEEAVKYALK' A
#
# COMPACT_ATOMS: atom_id res chain seq x y z
N GLY A 1 14.22 -10.04 -7.57
CA GLY A 1 13.26 -9.66 -8.64
C GLY A 1 13.56 -8.25 -9.12
N ASN A 2 13.01 -7.84 -10.27
CA ASN A 2 13.19 -6.48 -10.81
C ASN A 2 12.18 -5.51 -10.16
N LEU A 3 12.66 -4.62 -9.28
CA LEU A 3 11.82 -3.68 -8.51
C LEU A 3 11.17 -2.61 -9.40
N GLU A 4 11.88 -2.09 -10.39
CA GLU A 4 11.34 -1.10 -11.34
C GLU A 4 10.16 -1.66 -12.11
N PHE A 5 10.30 -2.90 -12.60
CA PHE A 5 9.23 -3.59 -13.31
C PHE A 5 8.02 -3.86 -12.40
N GLY A 6 8.26 -4.34 -11.18
CA GLY A 6 7.20 -4.59 -10.20
C GLY A 6 6.45 -3.30 -9.82
N ARG A 7 7.19 -2.21 -9.57
CA ARG A 7 6.62 -0.89 -9.29
C ARG A 7 5.71 -0.43 -10.41
N LYS A 8 6.19 -0.48 -11.67
CA LYS A 8 5.40 -0.07 -12.83
C LYS A 8 4.10 -0.86 -12.93
N LEU A 9 4.16 -2.19 -12.85
CA LEU A 9 2.98 -3.06 -12.91
C LEU A 9 1.96 -2.72 -11.81
N LEU A 10 2.41 -2.54 -10.57
CA LEU A 10 1.54 -2.29 -9.44
C LEU A 10 0.91 -0.89 -9.50
N ILE A 11 1.64 0.14 -9.94
CA ILE A 11 1.11 1.49 -10.17
C ILE A 11 0.04 1.47 -11.28
N ASP A 12 0.28 0.75 -12.38
CA ASP A 12 -0.67 0.64 -13.49
C ASP A 12 -1.98 -0.03 -13.03
N VAL A 13 -1.89 -1.08 -12.22
CA VAL A 13 -3.07 -1.75 -11.65
C VAL A 13 -3.79 -0.85 -10.65
N ALA A 14 -3.06 -0.19 -9.75
CA ALA A 14 -3.65 0.72 -8.77
C ALA A 14 -4.41 1.87 -9.46
N ASN A 15 -3.84 2.48 -10.50
CA ASN A 15 -4.52 3.53 -11.27
C ASN A 15 -5.80 3.04 -11.98
N LYS A 16 -5.84 1.77 -12.42
CA LYS A 16 -7.05 1.16 -12.98
C LYS A 16 -8.13 0.92 -11.92
N LEU A 17 -7.75 0.67 -10.66
CA LEU A 17 -8.70 0.57 -9.56
C LEU A 17 -9.22 1.96 -9.18
N ILE A 18 -8.34 2.96 -9.12
CA ILE A 18 -8.71 4.36 -8.87
C ILE A 18 -9.69 4.88 -9.93
N SER A 19 -9.44 4.60 -11.21
CA SER A 19 -10.36 5.00 -12.29
C SER A 19 -11.73 4.31 -12.23
N LYS A 20 -11.84 3.19 -11.52
CA LYS A 20 -13.10 2.50 -11.21
C LYS A 20 -13.78 3.00 -9.93
N GLY A 21 -13.23 4.02 -9.28
CA GLY A 21 -13.80 4.62 -8.08
C GLY A 21 -13.16 4.16 -6.77
N ALA A 22 -11.99 3.51 -6.80
CA ALA A 22 -11.27 3.23 -5.56
C ALA A 22 -10.76 4.54 -4.94
N GLU A 23 -11.26 4.84 -3.73
CA GLU A 23 -10.91 6.06 -2.97
C GLU A 23 -9.65 5.86 -2.10
N LEU A 24 -9.13 4.63 -2.03
CA LEU A 24 -7.97 4.21 -1.23
C LEU A 24 -7.40 2.89 -1.79
N ILE A 25 -6.10 2.66 -1.60
CA ILE A 25 -5.45 1.40 -1.97
C ILE A 25 -4.85 0.71 -0.74
N ILE A 26 -5.17 -0.58 -0.57
CA ILE A 26 -4.59 -1.42 0.48
C ILE A 26 -3.37 -2.17 -0.08
N LEU A 27 -2.22 -2.05 0.59
CA LEU A 27 -0.99 -2.77 0.27
C LEU A 27 -1.07 -4.18 0.87
N GLY A 28 -1.76 -5.08 0.16
CA GLY A 28 -2.15 -6.39 0.71
C GLY A 28 -1.04 -7.42 0.88
N CYS A 29 0.15 -7.19 0.31
CA CYS A 29 1.33 -8.05 0.48
C CYS A 29 2.53 -7.19 0.86
N THR A 30 3.44 -7.75 1.66
CA THR A 30 4.63 -7.03 2.15
C THR A 30 5.54 -6.56 1.02
N GLU A 31 5.58 -7.26 -0.11
CA GLU A 31 6.32 -6.85 -1.30
C GLU A 31 5.76 -5.60 -1.97
N VAL A 32 4.44 -5.37 -1.86
CA VAL A 32 3.80 -4.18 -2.45
C VAL A 32 4.30 -2.93 -1.75
N SER A 33 4.43 -2.98 -0.42
CA SER A 33 4.98 -1.90 0.42
C SER A 33 6.46 -1.58 0.14
N VAL A 34 7.20 -2.50 -0.50
CA VAL A 34 8.58 -2.24 -0.94
C VAL A 34 8.62 -1.25 -2.11
N VAL A 35 7.61 -1.29 -2.99
CA VAL A 35 7.61 -0.56 -4.27
C VAL A 35 6.52 0.50 -4.42
N ILE A 36 5.54 0.57 -3.52
CA ILE A 36 4.53 1.63 -3.46
C ILE A 36 4.58 2.29 -2.08
N ARG A 37 4.60 3.62 -2.05
CA ARG A 37 4.64 4.45 -0.85
C ARG A 37 3.55 5.52 -0.90
N SER A 38 3.31 6.15 0.26
CA SER A 38 2.46 7.33 0.33
C SER A 38 2.99 8.43 -0.62
N GLY A 39 2.09 9.02 -1.40
CA GLY A 39 2.40 10.01 -2.43
C GLY A 39 2.62 9.45 -3.84
N ASP A 40 2.77 8.14 -4.01
CA ASP A 40 2.91 7.53 -5.35
C ASP A 40 1.58 7.49 -6.14
N LEU A 41 0.46 7.57 -5.43
CA LEU A 41 -0.90 7.50 -5.98
C LEU A 41 -1.69 8.73 -5.55
N LYS A 42 -2.72 9.08 -6.34
CA LYS A 42 -3.60 10.22 -6.05
C LYS A 42 -4.56 10.01 -4.88
N VAL A 43 -4.68 8.77 -4.43
CA VAL A 43 -5.51 8.38 -3.30
C VAL A 43 -4.62 7.86 -2.17
N PRO A 44 -5.09 7.88 -0.90
CA PRO A 44 -4.34 7.32 0.21
C PRO A 44 -3.97 5.85 -0.02
N VAL A 45 -2.84 5.46 0.55
CA VAL A 45 -2.40 4.07 0.61
C VAL A 45 -2.33 3.63 2.06
N VAL A 46 -2.76 2.41 2.35
CA VAL A 46 -2.73 1.83 3.69
C VAL A 46 -2.02 0.50 3.64
N ASP A 47 -1.00 0.35 4.49
CA ASP A 47 -0.38 -0.93 4.79
C ASP A 47 -1.04 -1.51 6.05
N PRO A 48 -1.86 -2.57 5.93
CA PRO A 48 -2.52 -3.18 7.09
C PRO A 48 -1.55 -3.78 8.09
N LEU A 49 -0.37 -4.23 7.65
CA LEU A 49 0.63 -4.79 8.55
C LEU A 49 1.21 -3.69 9.44
N GLN A 50 1.47 -2.51 8.87
CA GLN A 50 1.91 -1.33 9.64
C GLN A 50 0.84 -0.91 10.66
N VAL A 51 -0.42 -0.81 10.24
CA VAL A 51 -1.54 -0.47 11.13
C VAL A 51 -1.67 -1.49 12.26
N LEU A 52 -1.61 -2.78 11.94
CA LEU A 52 -1.68 -3.85 12.93
C LEU A 52 -0.52 -3.79 13.93
N ALA A 53 0.70 -3.56 13.44
CA ALA A 53 1.88 -3.46 14.29
C ALA A 53 1.79 -2.27 15.25
N GLU A 54 1.35 -1.10 14.78
CA GLU A 54 1.15 0.08 15.61
C GLU A 54 0.10 -0.15 16.70
N GLU A 55 -1.04 -0.77 16.37
CA GLU A 55 -2.08 -1.09 17.35
C GLU A 55 -1.64 -2.17 18.34
N ALA A 56 -0.89 -3.18 17.89
CA ALA A 56 -0.35 -4.20 18.77
C ALA A 56 0.62 -3.61 19.81
N VAL A 57 1.50 -2.68 19.40
CA VAL A 57 2.41 -1.99 20.31
C VAL A 57 1.64 -1.10 21.27
N LYS A 58 0.67 -0.31 20.80
CA LYS A 58 -0.19 0.52 21.65
C LYS A 58 -0.93 -0.32 22.68
N TYR A 59 -1.45 -1.48 22.28
CA TYR A 59 -2.14 -2.39 23.18
C TYR A 59 -1.21 -2.97 24.25
N ALA A 60 0.02 -3.33 23.89
CA ALA A 60 1.01 -3.87 24.83
C ALA A 60 1.56 -2.85 25.84
N LEU A 61 1.50 -1.55 25.50
CA LEU A 61 1.98 -0.45 26.36
C LEU A 61 0.85 0.23 27.17
N LYS A 62 -0.39 -0.21 27.02
CA LYS A 62 -1.51 0.18 27.91
C LYS A 62 -1.43 -0.58 29.23
#